data_AF-A0A397VDG7-F1
#
_entry.id   AF-A0A397VDG7-F1
#
_cell.length_a   1.000
_cell.length_b   1.000
_cell.length_c   1.000
_cell.angle_alpha   90.00
_cell.angle_beta   90.00
_cell.angle_gamma   90.00
#
_symmetry.space_group_name_H-M   'P 1'
#
loop_
_entity.id
_entity.type
_entity.pdbx_description
1 polymer ?
#
loop_
_entity_poly.entity_id
_entity_poly.type
_entity_poly.pdbx_seq_one_letter_code
_entity_poly.pdbx_strand_id
1 'polypeptide(L)'
;MLPYQRRKKNWFPDILYYEASVNELKKYIKKSTEDEEIFENLIPSVKKTLQKLFPEIKEITIIENSNEEIKDTIKDESLKDLKVQMDKSLKNLKDQMDESLKNLKAQIDESLNNRLKTQIDEALKDPIDKFNKLIEFIEKKESE
;
A
#
# COMPACT_ATOMS: atom_id res chain seq x y z
N MET A 1 -55.63 6.16 39.09
CA MET A 1 -56.00 5.19 38.04
C MET A 1 -57.16 4.34 38.51
N LEU A 2 -58.14 4.07 37.63
CA LEU A 2 -59.40 3.48 38.05
C LEU A 2 -59.34 1.95 38.01
N PRO A 3 -59.92 1.24 39.00
CA PRO A 3 -59.85 -0.22 39.12
C PRO A 3 -60.31 -1.01 37.89
N TYR A 4 -61.21 -0.44 37.07
CA TYR A 4 -61.70 -1.10 35.85
C TYR A 4 -60.65 -1.18 34.74
N GLN A 5 -59.67 -0.28 34.72
CA GLN A 5 -58.61 -0.31 33.72
C GLN A 5 -57.67 -1.50 33.94
N ARG A 6 -57.55 -1.98 35.20
CA ARG A 6 -56.63 -3.04 35.60
C ARG A 6 -57.00 -4.47 35.17
N ARG A 7 -58.22 -4.66 34.67
CA ARG A 7 -58.81 -5.99 34.43
C ARG A 7 -58.95 -6.35 32.95
N LYS A 8 -58.24 -5.65 32.05
CA LYS A 8 -58.15 -6.06 30.64
C LYS A 8 -56.93 -6.97 30.44
N LYS A 9 -57.07 -8.01 29.62
CA LYS A 9 -56.00 -9.01 29.38
C LYS A 9 -54.73 -8.39 28.76
N ASN A 10 -54.87 -7.26 28.06
CA ASN A 10 -53.79 -6.46 27.47
C ASN A 10 -53.57 -5.16 28.27
N TRP A 11 -53.81 -5.18 29.58
CA TRP A 11 -53.73 -3.99 30.43
C TRP A 11 -52.30 -3.50 30.61
N PHE A 12 -51.33 -4.41 30.63
CA PHE A 12 -49.94 -4.05 30.55
C PHE A 12 -49.55 -4.01 29.06
N PRO A 13 -48.93 -2.93 28.55
CA PRO A 13 -48.41 -2.93 27.19
C PRO A 13 -47.42 -4.09 27.05
N ASP A 14 -47.46 -4.76 25.89
CA ASP A 14 -46.44 -5.72 25.50
C ASP A 14 -45.08 -5.06 25.72
N ILE A 15 -44.17 -5.78 26.38
CA ILE A 15 -42.85 -5.29 26.80
C ILE A 15 -42.26 -4.44 25.68
N LEU A 16 -42.05 -3.15 25.94
CA LEU A 16 -41.46 -2.24 24.97
C LEU A 16 -39.97 -2.57 24.88
N TYR A 17 -39.61 -3.37 23.87
CA TYR A 17 -38.22 -3.61 23.50
C TYR A 17 -37.70 -2.34 22.82
N TYR A 18 -36.89 -1.58 23.55
CA TYR A 18 -36.07 -0.53 22.96
C TYR A 18 -34.76 -1.18 22.52
N GLU A 19 -34.64 -1.45 21.22
CA GLU A 19 -33.35 -1.72 20.61
C GLU A 19 -32.70 -0.38 20.31
N ALA A 20 -31.71 -0.01 21.11
CA ALA A 20 -30.88 1.14 20.87
C ALA A 20 -29.44 0.64 20.73
N SER A 21 -28.74 1.13 19.71
CA SER A 21 -27.33 0.80 19.59
C SER A 21 -26.57 1.38 20.78
N VAL A 22 -25.49 0.70 21.20
CA VAL A 22 -24.61 1.17 22.27
C VAL A 22 -24.12 2.60 21.99
N ASN A 23 -23.88 2.95 20.72
CA ASN A 23 -23.44 4.27 20.29
C ASN A 23 -24.52 5.34 20.45
N GLU A 24 -25.78 5.03 20.13
CA GLU A 24 -26.90 5.94 20.37
C GLU A 24 -27.10 6.16 21.86
N LEU A 25 -27.03 5.10 22.67
CA LEU A 25 -27.12 5.21 24.13
C LEU A 25 -26.00 6.07 24.70
N LYS A 26 -24.75 5.89 24.26
CA LYS A 26 -23.62 6.75 24.62
C LYS A 26 -23.91 8.23 24.31
N LYS A 27 -24.48 8.52 23.12
CA LYS A 27 -24.83 9.89 22.69
C LYS A 27 -25.95 10.49 23.55
N TYR A 28 -26.98 9.72 23.87
CA TYR A 28 -28.08 10.18 24.73
C TYR A 28 -27.62 10.43 26.16
N ILE A 29 -26.79 9.55 26.72
CA ILE A 29 -26.22 9.72 28.06
C ILE A 29 -25.40 11.01 28.10
N LYS A 30 -24.49 11.21 27.13
CA LYS A 30 -23.67 12.42 27.01
C LYS A 30 -24.52 13.70 26.95
N LYS A 31 -25.57 13.70 26.13
CA LYS A 31 -26.51 14.83 26.04
C LYS A 31 -27.23 15.09 27.36
N SER A 32 -27.66 14.03 28.05
CA SER A 32 -28.43 14.13 29.31
C SER A 32 -27.60 14.60 30.50
N THR A 33 -26.28 14.51 30.40
CA THR A 33 -25.32 14.98 31.41
C THR A 33 -24.74 16.36 31.10
N GLU A 34 -24.78 16.79 29.84
CA GLU A 34 -24.35 18.14 29.42
C GLU A 34 -25.50 19.16 29.52
N ASP A 35 -26.75 18.71 29.40
CA ASP A 35 -27.96 19.52 29.52
C ASP A 35 -28.46 19.54 30.96
N GLU A 36 -28.28 20.68 31.62
CA GLU A 36 -28.58 20.89 33.05
C GLU A 36 -30.09 20.75 33.33
N GLU A 37 -30.95 21.15 32.39
CA GLU A 37 -32.41 21.05 32.52
C GLU A 37 -32.87 19.58 32.46
N ILE A 38 -32.30 18.80 31.55
CA ILE A 38 -32.59 17.37 31.45
C ILE A 38 -32.05 16.65 32.69
N PHE A 39 -30.84 16.98 33.12
CA PHE A 39 -30.16 16.32 34.24
C PHE A 39 -30.88 16.52 35.57
N GLU A 40 -31.41 17.71 35.84
CA GLU A 40 -32.16 18.00 37.07
C GLU A 40 -33.53 17.33 37.10
N ASN A 41 -34.13 17.07 35.94
CA ASN A 41 -35.41 16.37 35.82
C ASN A 41 -35.29 14.84 35.88
N LEU A 42 -34.07 14.29 35.99
CA LEU A 42 -33.85 12.84 36.08
C LEU A 42 -34.26 12.28 37.45
N ILE A 43 -34.66 11.01 37.43
CA ILE A 43 -34.94 10.23 38.64
C ILE A 43 -33.67 10.22 39.52
N PRO A 44 -33.76 10.48 40.85
CA PRO A 44 -32.59 10.60 41.73
C PRO A 44 -31.60 9.41 41.66
N SER A 45 -32.13 8.19 41.54
CA SER A 45 -31.30 6.99 41.40
C SER A 45 -30.49 7.00 40.10
N VAL A 46 -31.09 7.46 38.99
CA VAL A 46 -30.44 7.58 37.68
C VAL A 46 -29.36 8.67 37.73
N LYS A 47 -29.67 9.81 38.34
CA LYS A 47 -28.73 10.93 38.55
C LYS A 47 -27.47 10.46 39.29
N LYS A 48 -27.64 9.71 40.38
CA LYS A 48 -26.52 9.16 41.17
C LYS A 48 -25.66 8.17 40.38
N THR A 49 -26.28 7.28 39.60
CA THR A 49 -25.52 6.36 38.74
C THR A 49 -24.77 7.08 37.63
N LEU A 50 -25.38 8.10 37.01
CA LEU A 50 -24.70 8.90 35.98
C LEU A 50 -23.51 9.66 36.57
N GLN A 51 -23.66 10.30 37.73
CA GLN A 51 -22.54 11.00 38.39
C GLN A 51 -21.34 10.08 38.67
N LYS A 52 -21.60 8.80 38.96
CA LYS A 52 -20.53 7.82 39.19
C LYS A 52 -19.86 7.35 37.90
N LEU A 53 -20.64 7.14 36.83
CA LEU A 53 -20.17 6.55 35.58
C LEU A 53 -19.67 7.59 34.58
N PHE A 54 -20.07 8.86 34.70
CA PHE A 54 -19.74 9.90 33.74
C PHE A 54 -18.23 10.18 33.59
N PRO A 55 -17.43 10.21 34.67
CA PRO A 55 -15.98 10.34 34.55
C PRO A 55 -15.36 9.20 33.71
N GLU A 56 -15.81 7.97 33.96
CA GLU A 56 -15.35 6.76 33.25
C GLU A 56 -15.73 6.78 31.77
N ILE A 57 -16.97 7.19 31.45
CA ILE A 57 -17.44 7.36 30.06
C ILE A 57 -16.63 8.44 29.31
N LYS A 58 -16.28 9.53 29.99
CA LYS A 58 -15.48 10.61 29.42
C LYS A 58 -14.06 10.15 29.10
N GLU A 59 -13.43 9.41 30.01
CA GLU A 59 -12.11 8.79 29.80
C GLU A 59 -12.13 7.81 28.61
N ILE A 60 -13.14 6.93 28.54
CA ILE A 60 -13.31 5.99 27.41
C ILE A 60 -13.41 6.74 26.08
N THR A 61 -14.15 7.85 26.03
CA THR A 61 -14.31 8.66 24.80
C THR A 61 -13.00 9.31 24.37
N ILE A 62 -12.18 9.77 25.32
CA ILE A 62 -10.86 10.35 25.04
C ILE A 62 -9.93 9.28 24.46
N ILE A 63 -9.93 8.07 25.05
CA ILE A 63 -9.14 6.93 24.58
C ILE A 63 -9.55 6.50 23.17
N GLU A 64 -10.85 6.44 22.87
CA GLU A 64 -11.37 6.12 21.53
C GLU A 64 -10.84 7.11 20.47
N ASN A 65 -10.85 8.41 20.75
CA ASN A 65 -10.33 9.43 19.83
C ASN A 65 -8.81 9.31 19.64
N SER A 66 -8.04 9.14 20.72
CA SER A 66 -6.59 8.98 20.62
C SER A 66 -6.19 7.72 19.85
N ASN A 67 -6.97 6.63 19.94
CA ASN A 67 -6.72 5.42 19.17
C ASN A 67 -6.94 5.62 17.65
N GLU A 68 -7.95 6.39 17.23
CA GLU A 68 -8.15 6.71 15.81
C GLU A 68 -7.03 7.61 15.29
N GLU A 69 -6.58 8.61 16.06
CA GLU A 69 -5.41 9.44 15.69
C GLU A 69 -4.12 8.60 15.57
N ILE A 70 -3.88 7.68 16.50
CA ILE A 70 -2.74 6.75 16.46
C ILE A 70 -2.82 5.84 15.22
N LYS A 71 -4.00 5.36 14.88
CA LYS A 71 -4.21 4.49 13.73
C LYS A 71 -3.97 5.22 12.41
N ASP A 72 -4.42 6.47 12.30
CA ASP A 72 -4.20 7.31 11.12
C ASP A 72 -2.72 7.67 10.96
N THR A 73 -2.05 8.06 12.05
CA THR A 73 -0.61 8.38 12.04
C THR A 73 0.27 7.17 11.71
N ILE A 74 0.03 6.01 12.34
CA ILE A 74 0.74 4.77 12.03
C ILE A 74 0.56 4.38 10.56
N LYS A 75 -0.66 4.51 10.04
CA LYS A 75 -0.96 4.19 8.64
C LYS A 75 -0.21 5.13 7.70
N ASP A 76 -0.23 6.43 7.96
CA ASP A 76 0.46 7.41 7.12
C ASP A 76 1.98 7.27 7.14
N GLU A 77 2.58 7.04 8.31
CA GLU A 77 4.02 6.90 8.46
C GLU A 77 4.53 5.58 7.86
N SER A 78 3.85 4.46 8.15
CA SER A 78 4.21 3.15 7.58
C SER A 78 4.05 3.13 6.06
N LEU A 79 3.01 3.80 5.52
CA LEU A 79 2.81 3.90 4.07
C LEU A 79 3.89 4.75 3.40
N LYS A 80 4.36 5.83 4.05
CA LYS A 80 5.47 6.65 3.53
C LYS A 80 6.77 5.87 3.46
N ASP A 81 7.12 5.15 4.52
CA ASP A 81 8.35 4.35 4.56
C ASP A 81 8.33 3.21 3.54
N LEU A 82 7.20 2.51 3.42
CA LEU A 82 7.02 1.48 2.39
C LEU A 82 7.15 2.06 0.97
N LYS A 83 6.61 3.25 0.73
CA LYS A 83 6.71 3.93 -0.57
C LYS A 83 8.17 4.28 -0.89
N VAL A 84 8.92 4.84 0.07
CA VAL A 84 10.35 5.15 -0.11
C VAL A 84 11.17 3.88 -0.38
N GLN A 85 10.90 2.79 0.35
CA GLN A 85 11.58 1.51 0.12
C GLN A 85 11.26 0.92 -1.26
N MET A 86 10.00 1.04 -1.70
CA MET A 86 9.57 0.58 -3.02
C MET A 86 10.23 1.39 -4.14
N ASP A 87 10.26 2.72 -4.02
CA ASP A 87 10.92 3.61 -4.99
C ASP A 87 12.42 3.30 -5.10
N LYS A 88 13.09 3.06 -3.97
CA LYS A 88 14.52 2.68 -3.95
C LYS A 88 14.76 1.33 -4.62
N SER A 89 13.90 0.35 -4.35
CA SER A 89 13.99 -0.99 -4.94
C SER A 89 13.75 -0.95 -6.45
N LEU A 90 12.75 -0.18 -6.90
CA LEU A 90 12.46 0.01 -8.33
C LEU A 90 13.62 0.69 -9.06
N LYS A 91 14.23 1.72 -8.45
CA LYS A 91 15.41 2.39 -9.02
C LYS A 91 16.58 1.40 -9.17
N ASN A 92 16.86 0.63 -8.13
CA ASN A 92 17.96 -0.36 -8.18
C ASN A 92 17.73 -1.43 -9.27
N LEU A 93 16.51 -1.94 -9.39
CA LEU A 93 16.17 -2.89 -10.47
C LEU A 93 16.35 -2.28 -11.86
N LYS A 94 15.96 -1.02 -12.03
CA LYS A 94 16.15 -0.30 -13.30
C LYS A 94 17.64 -0.15 -13.63
N ASP A 95 18.45 0.28 -12.68
CA ASP A 95 19.89 0.45 -12.87
C ASP A 95 20.57 -0.90 -13.21
N GLN A 96 20.17 -1.99 -12.56
CA GLN A 96 20.64 -3.35 -12.87
C GLN A 96 20.25 -3.81 -14.29
N MET A 97 19.02 -3.50 -14.70
CA MET A 97 18.53 -3.84 -16.04
C MET A 97 19.27 -3.06 -17.12
N ASP A 98 19.48 -1.75 -16.92
CA ASP A 98 20.22 -0.90 -17.84
C ASP A 98 21.67 -1.38 -18.01
N GLU A 99 22.33 -1.77 -16.91
CA GLU A 99 23.70 -2.29 -16.97
C GLU A 99 23.76 -3.65 -17.68
N SER A 100 22.80 -4.54 -17.40
CA SER A 100 22.71 -5.84 -18.07
C SER A 100 22.49 -5.70 -19.58
N LEU A 101 21.65 -4.74 -20.00
CA LEU A 101 21.40 -4.45 -21.41
C LEU A 101 22.65 -3.88 -22.10
N LYS A 102 23.39 -2.98 -21.45
CA LYS A 102 24.66 -2.48 -21.99
C LYS A 102 25.68 -3.60 -22.18
N ASN A 103 25.80 -4.49 -21.20
CA ASN A 103 26.74 -5.61 -21.26
C ASN A 103 26.36 -6.58 -22.38
N LEU A 104 25.08 -6.95 -22.50
CA LEU A 104 24.59 -7.79 -23.60
C LEU A 104 24.87 -7.17 -24.96
N LYS A 105 24.65 -5.85 -25.10
CA LYS A 105 24.96 -5.14 -26.34
C LYS A 105 26.45 -5.22 -26.69
N ALA A 106 27.33 -4.97 -25.72
CA ALA A 106 28.77 -5.06 -25.93
C ALA A 106 29.21 -6.47 -26.34
N GLN A 107 28.66 -7.52 -25.71
CA GLN A 107 28.95 -8.91 -26.06
C GLN A 107 28.48 -9.26 -27.48
N ILE A 108 27.31 -8.78 -27.89
CA ILE A 108 26.79 -8.96 -29.25
C ILE A 108 27.71 -8.26 -30.25
N ASP A 109 28.04 -7.00 -30.02
CA ASP A 109 28.90 -6.21 -30.91
C ASP A 109 30.29 -6.85 -31.06
N GLU A 110 30.89 -7.31 -29.97
CA GLU A 110 32.18 -8.02 -29.98
C GLU A 110 32.09 -9.36 -30.74
N SER A 111 31.09 -10.19 -30.43
CA SER A 111 30.93 -11.50 -31.07
C SER A 111 30.66 -11.39 -32.58
N LEU A 112 29.86 -10.41 -33.01
CA LEU A 112 29.60 -10.15 -34.42
C LEU A 112 30.85 -9.64 -35.13
N ASN A 113 31.56 -8.67 -34.55
CA ASN A 113 32.80 -8.15 -35.15
C ASN A 113 33.86 -9.24 -35.30
N ASN A 114 34.07 -10.05 -34.25
CA ASN A 114 35.04 -11.13 -34.30
C ASN A 114 34.65 -12.17 -35.35
N ARG A 115 33.38 -12.60 -35.37
CA ARG A 115 32.90 -13.58 -36.34
C ARG A 115 32.99 -13.08 -37.77
N LEU A 116 32.57 -11.84 -38.04
CA LEU A 116 32.64 -11.24 -39.38
C LEU A 116 34.09 -11.11 -39.84
N LYS A 117 34.99 -10.66 -38.96
CA LYS A 117 36.41 -10.55 -39.28
C LYS A 117 37.01 -11.90 -39.65
N THR A 118 36.77 -12.94 -38.84
CA THR A 118 37.27 -14.30 -39.13
C THR A 118 36.70 -14.84 -40.45
N GLN A 119 35.41 -14.65 -40.71
CA GLN A 119 34.77 -15.09 -41.96
C GLN A 119 35.34 -14.37 -43.18
N ILE A 120 35.62 -13.07 -43.09
CA ILE A 120 36.24 -12.29 -44.17
C ILE A 120 37.69 -12.76 -44.39
N ASP A 121 38.46 -12.91 -43.32
CA ASP A 121 39.86 -13.36 -43.40
C ASP A 121 39.96 -14.76 -44.05
N GLU A 122 39.07 -15.69 -43.68
CA GLU A 122 38.98 -17.02 -44.29
C GLU A 122 38.54 -16.97 -45.76
N ALA A 123 37.52 -16.18 -46.09
CA ALA A 123 36.98 -16.09 -47.46
C ALA A 123 37.97 -15.43 -48.43
N LEU A 124 38.81 -14.51 -47.96
CA LEU A 124 39.77 -13.77 -48.79
C LEU A 124 41.14 -14.45 -48.88
N LYS A 125 41.46 -15.41 -48.00
CA LYS A 125 42.76 -16.09 -47.99
C LYS A 125 43.13 -16.72 -49.33
N ASP A 126 42.26 -17.58 -49.86
CA ASP A 126 42.50 -18.29 -51.13
C ASP A 126 42.59 -17.35 -52.34
N PRO A 127 41.67 -16.36 -52.53
CA PRO A 127 41.81 -15.35 -53.57
C PRO A 127 43.12 -14.55 -53.49
N ILE A 128 43.52 -14.11 -52.29
CA ILE A 128 44.75 -13.36 -52.08
C ILE A 128 45.97 -14.21 -52.44
N ASP A 129 46.02 -15.47 -51.99
CA ASP A 129 47.12 -16.40 -52.31
C ASP A 129 47.23 -16.65 -53.82
N LYS A 130 46.09 -16.76 -54.52
CA LYS A 130 46.07 -16.88 -56.00
C LYS A 130 46.57 -15.61 -56.68
N PHE A 131 46.18 -14.44 -56.19
CA PHE A 131 46.61 -13.16 -56.74
C PHE A 131 48.12 -12.95 -56.55
N ASN A 132 48.66 -13.27 -55.37
CA ASN A 132 50.09 -13.19 -55.08
C ASN A 132 50.91 -14.10 -56.01
N LYS A 133 50.46 -15.34 -56.25
CA LYS A 133 51.12 -16.24 -57.22
C LYS A 133 51.11 -15.70 -58.65
N LEU A 134 50.04 -14.98 -59.03
CA LEU A 134 49.95 -14.36 -60.35
C LEU A 134 50.96 -13.23 -60.50
N ILE A 135 51.12 -12.40 -59.46
CA ILE A 135 52.14 -11.33 -59.43
C ILE A 135 53.53 -11.91 -59.61
N GLU A 136 53.91 -12.94 -58.82
CA GLU A 136 55.21 -13.59 -58.94
C GLU A 136 55.47 -14.14 -60.35
N PHE A 137 54.44 -14.68 -61.01
CA PHE A 137 54.56 -15.17 -62.39
C PHE A 137 54.83 -14.04 -63.40
N ILE A 138 54.16 -12.90 -63.25
CA ILE A 138 54.34 -11.73 -64.11
C ILE A 138 55.73 -11.12 -63.91
N GLU A 139 56.16 -10.91 -62.67
CA GLU A 139 57.49 -10.35 -62.36
C GLU A 139 58.62 -11.22 -62.92
N LYS A 140 58.47 -12.54 -62.84
CA LYS A 140 59.42 -13.49 -63.41
C LYS A 140 59.48 -13.42 -64.93
N LYS A 141 58.34 -13.18 -65.59
CA LYS A 141 58.24 -13.02 -67.05
C LYS A 141 58.86 -11.72 -67.58
N GLU A 142 58.81 -10.64 -66.80
CA GLU A 142 59.42 -9.35 -67.16
C GLU A 142 60.95 -9.33 -66.95
N SER A 143 61.50 -10.31 -66.24
CA SER A 143 62.93 -10.43 -65.92
C SER A 143 63.71 -11.35 -66.88
N GLU A 144 63.04 -12.02 -67.82
CA GLU A 144 63.60 -12.88 -68.90
C GLU A 144 63.72 -12.13 -70.23
#